data_AF-A0A378NB85-F1
#
_entry.id   AF-A0A378NB85-F1
#
_cell.length_a   1.000
_cell.length_b   1.000
_cell.length_c   1.000
_cell.angle_alpha   90.00
_cell.angle_beta   90.00
_cell.angle_gamma   90.00
#
_symmetry.space_group_name_H-M   'P 1'
#
loop_
_entity.id
_entity.type
_entity.pdbx_description
1 polymer ?
#
loop_
_entity_poly.entity_id
_entity_poly.type
_entity_poly.pdbx_seq_one_letter_code
_entity_poly.pdbx_strand_id
1 'polypeptide(L)' 'MFITFNVNYTDKPVVVNTDKVCSIENINGNVTVHFCDNTKLIMMDFDDKEYVSLLNHLHILNQLKRKS' A
#
# COMPACT_ATOMS: atom_id res chain seq x y z
N MET A 1 -10.56 -0.22 -0.70
CA MET A 1 -10.47 1.02 0.13
C MET A 1 -9.57 2.03 -0.58
N PHE A 2 -9.69 3.34 -0.32
CA PHE A 2 -8.76 4.33 -0.88
C PHE A 2 -7.89 4.92 0.23
N ILE A 3 -6.58 4.97 0.02
CA ILE A 3 -5.64 5.66 0.91
C ILE A 3 -4.82 6.63 0.09
N THR A 4 -4.53 7.78 0.69
CA THR A 4 -3.69 8.80 0.09
C THR A 4 -2.27 8.64 0.63
N PHE A 5 -1.26 8.59 -0.25
CA PHE A 5 0.15 8.50 0.15
C PHE A 5 0.96 9.59 -0.53
N ASN A 6 1.98 10.09 0.17
CA ASN A 6 3.05 10.83 -0.48
C ASN A 6 4.00 9.82 -1.16
N VAL A 7 4.46 10.14 -2.37
CA VAL A 7 5.32 9.27 -3.16
C VAL A 7 6.52 10.04 -3.70
N ASN A 8 7.61 9.34 -3.98
CA ASN A 8 8.92 9.96 -4.25
C ASN A 8 9.10 10.64 -5.62
N TYR A 9 8.13 10.55 -6.51
CA TYR A 9 8.24 11.06 -7.88
C TYR A 9 7.25 12.20 -8.20
N THR A 10 6.47 12.66 -7.21
CA THR A 10 5.55 13.79 -7.36
C THR A 10 5.34 14.51 -6.03
N ASP A 11 5.28 15.85 -6.07
CA ASP A 11 4.98 16.69 -4.90
C ASP A 11 3.49 16.64 -4.49
N LYS A 12 2.66 15.95 -5.28
CA LYS A 12 1.24 15.75 -4.99
C LYS A 12 1.02 14.35 -4.41
N PRO A 13 0.20 14.23 -3.35
CA PRO A 13 -0.21 12.92 -2.85
C PRO A 13 -0.93 12.11 -3.92
N VAL A 14 -0.72 10.80 -3.92
CA VAL A 14 -1.37 9.85 -4.82
C VAL A 14 -2.44 9.10 -4.06
N VAL A 15 -3.64 9.05 -4.63
CA VAL A 15 -4.74 8.24 -4.12
C VAL A 15 -4.63 6.82 -4.69
N VAL A 16 -4.47 5.86 -3.80
CA VAL A 16 -4.28 4.44 -4.12
C VAL A 16 -5.55 3.67 -3.80
N ASN A 17 -6.01 2.87 -4.77
CA ASN A 17 -7.00 1.84 -4.52
C ASN A 17 -6.31 0.59 -3.94
N THR A 18 -6.54 0.31 -2.65
CA THR A 18 -5.95 -0.82 -1.93
C THR A 18 -6.40 -2.18 -2.44
N ASP A 19 -7.53 -2.26 -3.14
CA ASP A 19 -8.04 -3.52 -3.70
C ASP A 19 -7.17 -4.02 -4.86
N LYS A 20 -6.39 -3.12 -5.47
CA LYS A 20 -5.41 -3.40 -6.53
C LYS A 20 -4.01 -3.68 -6.00
N VAL A 21 -3.80 -3.56 -4.69
CA VAL A 21 -2.50 -3.84 -4.05
C VAL A 21 -2.39 -5.34 -3.80
N CYS A 22 -1.27 -5.91 -4.21
CA CYS A 22 -0.99 -7.35 -4.10
C CYS A 22 -0.04 -7.64 -2.93
N SER A 23 0.98 -6.80 -2.71
CA SER A 23 1.91 -6.94 -1.60
C SER A 23 2.53 -5.61 -1.19
N ILE A 24 3.14 -5.61 -0.01
CA ILE A 24 3.90 -4.48 0.53
C ILE A 24 5.21 -5.03 1.07
N GLU A 25 6.30 -4.33 0.78
CA GLU A 25 7.63 -4.63 1.27
C GLU A 25 8.17 -3.42 2.02
N ASN A 26 8.74 -3.64 3.21
CA ASN A 26 9.46 -2.62 3.95
C ASN A 26 10.93 -3.05 4.05
N ILE A 27 11.79 -2.37 3.31
CA ILE A 27 13.23 -2.64 3.30
C ILE A 27 13.94 -1.39 3.80
N ASN A 28 14.57 -1.49 4.98
CA ASN A 28 15.30 -0.39 5.62
C ASN A 28 14.49 0.91 5.75
N GLY A 29 13.19 0.82 6.05
CA GLY A 29 12.30 1.98 6.19
C GLY A 29 11.68 2.48 4.88
N ASN A 30 12.11 1.94 3.73
CA ASN A 30 11.47 2.23 2.45
C ASN A 30 10.31 1.27 2.23
N VAL A 31 9.09 1.80 2.28
CA VAL A 31 7.87 1.02 2.02
C VAL A 31 7.56 1.06 0.54
N THR A 32 7.59 -0.10 -0.10
CA THR A 32 7.20 -0.30 -1.50
C THR A 32 5.87 -1.02 -1.57
N VAL A 33 4.89 -0.40 -2.22
CA VAL A 33 3.57 -0.96 -2.50
C VAL A 33 3.59 -1.55 -3.89
N HIS A 34 3.32 -2.85 -4.00
CA HIS A 34 3.25 -3.58 -5.26
C HIS A 34 1.79 -3.79 -5.66
N PHE A 35 1.45 -3.34 -6.86
CA PHE A 35 0.12 -3.51 -7.44
C PHE A 35 0.06 -4.80 -8.25
N CYS A 36 -1.15 -5.33 -8.39
CA CYS A 36 -1.39 -6.56 -9.13
C CYS A 36 -1.15 -6.42 -10.64
N ASP A 37 -1.03 -5.20 -11.15
CA ASP A 37 -0.63 -4.89 -12.54
C ASP A 37 0.88 -4.69 -12.72
N ASN A 38 1.68 -5.10 -11.73
CA ASN A 38 3.14 -4.91 -11.63
C ASN A 38 3.60 -3.45 -11.45
N THR A 39 2.69 -2.50 -11.28
CA THR A 39 3.06 -1.14 -10.88
C THR A 39 3.64 -1.17 -9.46
N LYS A 40 4.62 -0.30 -9.20
CA LYS A 40 5.23 -0.15 -7.87
C LYS A 40 5.21 1.31 -7.45
N LEU A 41 4.86 1.55 -6.20
CA LEU A 41 4.92 2.87 -5.57
C LEU A 41 5.81 2.81 -4.35
N ILE A 42 6.70 3.79 -4.21
CA ILE A 42 7.52 3.96 -3.01
C ILE A 42 6.86 5.05 -2.17
N MET A 43 6.40 4.66 -0.98
CA MET A 43 5.80 5.59 -0.03
C MET A 43 6.88 6.41 0.66
N MET A 44 6.64 7.72 0.78
CA MET A 44 7.45 8.64 1.57
C MET A 44 6.62 9.18 2.73
N ASP A 45 7.30 9.55 3.82
CA ASP A 45 6.73 10.32 4.92
C ASP A 45 5.36 9.80 5.41
N PHE A 46 5.24 8.48 5.58
CA PHE A 46 4.01 7.84 6.04
C PHE A 46 3.94 7.86 7.57
N ASP A 47 2.75 8.10 8.12
CA ASP A 47 2.49 7.89 9.54
C ASP A 47 2.40 6.38 9.83
N ASP A 48 2.94 5.94 10.97
CA ASP A 48 2.88 4.54 11.43
C ASP A 48 1.43 4.02 11.43
N LYS A 49 0.45 4.89 11.72
CA LYS A 49 -0.97 4.54 11.71
C LYS A 49 -1.49 4.22 10.30
N GLU A 50 -1.07 4.98 9.29
CA GLU A 50 -1.49 4.76 7.89
C GLU A 50 -0.91 3.45 7.37
N TYR A 51 0.36 3.19 7.69
CA TYR A 51 1.04 1.94 7.35
C TYR A 51 0.36 0.72 8.00
N VAL A 52 0.06 0.78 9.30
CA VAL A 52 -0.65 -0.30 10.01
C VAL A 52 -2.06 -0.52 9.45
N SER A 53 -2.78 0.55 9.14
CA SER A 53 -4.12 0.47 8.54
C SER A 53 -4.09 -0.26 7.19
N LEU A 54 -3.10 0.07 6.35
CA LEU A 54 -2.88 -0.56 5.06
C LEU A 54 -2.53 -2.05 5.20
N LEU A 55 -1.63 -2.41 6.11
CA LEU A 55 -1.29 -3.81 6.40
C LEU A 55 -2.50 -4.63 6.87
N ASN A 56 -3.30 -4.07 7.78
CA ASN A 56 -4.51 -4.71 8.29
C ASN A 56 -5.54 -4.94 7.18
N HIS A 57 -5.73 -3.94 6.31
CA HIS A 57 -6.66 -4.06 5.19
C HIS A 57 -6.22 -5.18 4.21
N LEU A 58 -4.94 -5.24 3.86
CA LEU A 58 -4.40 -6.32 3.01
C LEU A 58 -4.52 -7.69 3.66
N HIS A 59 -4.30 -7.79 4.97
CA HIS A 59 -4.48 -9.04 5.70
C HIS A 59 -5.93 -9.54 5.57
N ILE A 60 -6.92 -8.66 5.79
CA ILE A 60 -8.34 -9.00 5.65
C ILE A 60 -8.66 -9.44 4.22
N LEU A 61 -8.22 -8.68 3.21
CA LEU A 61 -8.44 -9.04 1.80
C LEU A 61 -7.86 -10.42 1.45
N ASN A 62 -6.65 -10.72 1.93
CA ASN A 62 -6.03 -12.03 1.69
C ASN A 62 -6.78 -13.18 2.37
N GLN A 63 -7.34 -12.97 3.56
CA GLN A 63 -8.18 -13.97 4.22
C GLN A 63 -9.49 -14.21 3.48
N LEU A 64 -10.11 -13.16 2.92
CA LEU A 64 -11.32 -13.28 2.11
C LEU A 64 -11.07 -14.04 0.81
N LYS A 65 -9.97 -13.74 0.11
CA LYS A 65 -9.57 -14.45 -1.11
C LYS A 65 -9.32 -15.94 -0.91
N ARG A 66 -8.83 -16.35 0.28
CA ARG A 66 -8.59 -17.77 0.61
C ARG A 66 -9.87 -18.57 0.89
N LYS A 67 -11.00 -17.90 1.13
CA LYS A 67 -12.29 -18.52 1.47
C LYS A 67 -13.25 -18.62 0.28
N SER A 68 -12.89 -18.04 -0.86
CA SER A 68 -13.66 -18.08 -2.11
C SER A 68 -13.07 -19.10 -3.07
#